data_AF-A0A2M6Y502-F1
#
_entry.id   AF-A0A2M6Y502-F1
#
_cell.length_a   1.000
_cell.length_b   1.000
_cell.length_c   1.000
_cell.angle_alpha   90.00
_cell.angle_beta   90.00
_cell.angle_gamma   90.00
#
_symmetry.space_group_name_H-M   'P 1'
#
loop_
_entity.id
_entity.type
_entity.pdbx_description
1 polymer ?
#
loop_
_entity_poly.entity_id
_entity_poly.type
_entity_poly.pdbx_seq_one_letter_code
_entity_poly.pdbx_strand_id
1 'polypeptide(L)'
;MDLAYIETLRQAMHKVSGFIYPNDLELQWSVLIVLYPYITGLVAGAFVLASLERVFDVKAVKPTYRLSLLVALAFLLVAPLPLNVHIGHPERGIEIFLTPHTSSA
;
A
#
# COMPACT_ATOMS: atom_id res chain seq x y z
N MET A 1 -21.73 -23.94 5.13
CA MET A 1 -21.80 -22.52 5.47
C MET A 1 -21.67 -22.43 6.98
N ASP A 2 -20.55 -21.89 7.45
CA ASP A 2 -20.14 -22.00 8.86
C ASP A 2 -21.01 -21.10 9.74
N LEU A 3 -21.62 -21.65 10.80
CA LEU A 3 -22.58 -20.94 11.67
C LEU A 3 -21.91 -19.74 12.36
N ALA A 4 -20.61 -19.85 12.65
CA ALA A 4 -19.80 -18.78 13.22
C ALA A 4 -19.74 -17.54 12.31
N TYR A 5 -19.74 -17.73 10.99
CA TYR A 5 -19.72 -16.66 9.99
C TYR A 5 -21.03 -15.87 9.97
N ILE A 6 -22.15 -16.55 10.18
CA ILE A 6 -23.48 -15.92 10.21
C ILE A 6 -23.66 -15.04 11.45
N GLU A 7 -23.13 -15.48 12.60
CA GLU A 7 -23.19 -14.70 13.84
C GLU A 7 -22.31 -13.44 13.79
N THR A 8 -21.10 -13.54 13.23
CA THR A 8 -20.23 -12.37 13.00
C THR A 8 -20.86 -11.37 12.03
N LEU A 9 -21.44 -11.86 10.93
CA LEU A 9 -22.16 -11.02 9.97
C LEU A 9 -23.33 -10.28 10.62
N ARG A 10 -24.09 -10.95 11.49
CA ARG A 10 -25.23 -10.37 12.20
C ARG A 10 -24.81 -9.29 13.20
N GLN A 11 -23.69 -9.46 13.88
CA GLN A 11 -23.12 -8.46 14.78
C GLN A 11 -22.56 -7.25 14.01
N ALA A 12 -21.93 -7.47 12.86
CA ALA A 12 -21.43 -6.40 11.99
C ALA A 12 -22.58 -5.56 11.42
N MET A 13 -23.65 -6.21 10.92
CA MET A 13 -24.82 -5.53 10.37
C MET A 13 -25.54 -4.62 11.36
N HIS A 14 -25.49 -4.92 12.67
CA HIS A 14 -26.10 -4.07 13.69
C HIS A 14 -25.35 -2.74 13.92
N LYS A 15 -24.09 -2.63 13.48
CA LYS A 15 -23.25 -1.42 13.61
C LYS A 15 -23.27 -0.53 12.37
N VAL A 16 -24.02 -0.92 11.34
CA VAL A 16 -23.96 -0.33 10.00
C VAL A 16 -25.27 0.39 9.70
N SER A 17 -25.19 1.71 9.45
CA SER A 17 -26.29 2.51 8.94
C SER A 17 -25.85 3.17 7.63
N GLY A 18 -26.49 2.81 6.51
CA GLY A 18 -26.19 3.35 5.18
C GLY A 18 -25.56 2.33 4.20
N PHE A 19 -25.18 2.80 3.02
CA PHE A 19 -24.43 2.01 2.04
C PHE A 19 -22.98 1.87 2.50
N ILE A 20 -22.52 0.63 2.67
CA ILE A 20 -21.15 0.29 3.03
C ILE A 20 -20.47 -0.35 1.83
N TYR A 21 -19.26 0.12 1.53
CA TYR A 21 -18.46 -0.50 0.47
C TYR A 21 -18.06 -1.92 0.89
N PRO A 22 -18.03 -2.90 -0.03
CA PRO A 22 -17.72 -4.30 0.31
C PRO A 22 -16.39 -4.46 1.07
N ASN A 23 -15.42 -3.56 0.84
CA ASN A 23 -14.11 -3.54 1.49
C ASN A 23 -14.15 -3.14 2.98
N ASP A 24 -15.24 -2.54 3.46
CA ASP A 24 -15.45 -2.14 4.86
C ASP A 24 -16.12 -3.26 5.70
N LEU A 25 -16.60 -4.34 5.06
CA LEU A 25 -17.26 -5.47 5.73
C LEU A 25 -16.27 -6.58 6.12
N GLU A 26 -15.16 -6.74 5.39
CA GLU A 26 -14.04 -7.58 5.78
C GLU A 26 -13.07 -6.81 6.69
N LEU A 27 -12.12 -7.50 7.35
CA LEU A 27 -11.08 -6.87 8.18
C LEU A 27 -10.51 -5.63 7.46
N GLN A 28 -10.80 -4.44 8.01
CA GLN A 28 -10.57 -3.14 7.37
C GLN A 28 -9.14 -2.95 6.82
N TRP A 29 -8.16 -3.67 7.37
CA TRP A 29 -6.75 -3.63 6.99
C TRP A 29 -6.26 -5.08 6.86
N SER A 30 -6.41 -5.65 5.67
CA SER A 30 -5.90 -6.98 5.36
C SER A 30 -4.44 -6.91 4.88
N VAL A 31 -3.85 -8.07 4.56
CA VAL A 31 -2.44 -8.22 4.14
C VAL A 31 -2.06 -7.24 3.01
N LEU A 32 -2.99 -6.92 2.10
CA LEU A 32 -2.77 -5.97 1.00
C LEU A 32 -2.42 -4.55 1.48
N ILE A 33 -3.07 -4.07 2.55
CA ILE A 33 -2.73 -2.77 3.15
C ILE A 33 -1.39 -2.81 3.85
N VAL A 34 -0.99 -3.95 4.43
CA VAL A 34 0.33 -4.12 5.07
C VAL A 34 1.45 -4.17 4.02
N LEU A 35 1.18 -4.75 2.84
CA LEU A 35 2.15 -4.80 1.74
C LEU A 35 2.52 -3.41 1.22
N TYR A 36 1.59 -2.47 1.18
CA TYR A 36 1.85 -1.11 0.68
C TYR A 36 2.99 -0.37 1.42
N PRO A 37 2.93 -0.15 2.75
CA PRO A 37 4.01 0.48 3.51
C PRO A 37 5.26 -0.39 3.57
N TYR A 38 5.13 -1.72 3.50
CA TYR A 38 6.29 -2.62 3.43
C TYR A 38 7.09 -2.40 2.14
N ILE A 39 6.43 -2.40 0.98
CA ILE A 39 7.07 -2.21 -0.32
C ILE A 39 7.61 -0.78 -0.45
N THR A 40 6.83 0.24 -0.07
CA THR A 40 7.31 1.63 -0.11
C THR A 40 8.45 1.89 0.86
N GLY A 41 8.46 1.21 2.03
CA GLY A 41 9.59 1.22 2.96
C GLY A 41 10.86 0.60 2.37
N LEU A 42 10.74 -0.49 1.60
CA LEU A 42 11.88 -1.06 0.86
C LEU A 42 12.42 -0.11 -0.20
N VAL A 43 11.53 0.58 -0.93
CA VAL A 43 11.93 1.62 -1.90
C VAL A 43 12.69 2.73 -1.20
N ALA A 44 12.20 3.24 -0.06
CA ALA A 44 12.85 4.28 0.70
C ALA A 44 14.23 3.85 1.21
N GLY A 45 14.35 2.63 1.76
CA GLY A 45 15.63 2.09 2.22
C GLY A 45 16.66 1.94 1.09
N ALA A 46 16.23 1.42 -0.06
CA ALA A 46 17.08 1.33 -1.24
C ALA A 46 17.50 2.72 -1.77
N PHE A 47 16.60 3.69 -1.75
CA PHE A 47 16.92 5.06 -2.16
C PHE A 47 17.93 5.73 -1.20
N VAL A 48 17.84 5.47 0.11
CA VAL A 48 18.83 5.92 1.11
C VAL A 48 20.21 5.31 0.84
N LEU A 49 20.29 4.00 0.55
CA LEU A 49 21.57 3.37 0.19
C LEU A 49 22.17 4.00 -1.07
N ALA A 50 21.35 4.31 -2.07
CA ALA A 50 21.82 4.98 -3.28
C ALA A 50 22.27 6.42 -3.02
N SER A 51 21.58 7.17 -2.14
CA SER A 51 21.94 8.54 -1.79
C SER A 51 23.21 8.61 -0.95
N LEU A 52 23.47 7.63 -0.08
CA LEU A 52 24.72 7.53 0.68
C LEU A 52 25.96 7.46 -0.21
N GLU A 53 25.89 6.73 -1.32
CA GLU A 53 26.98 6.69 -2.30
C GLU A 53 27.08 8.01 -3.07
N ARG A 54 25.96 8.47 -3.65
CA ARG A 54 25.98 9.53 -4.67
C ARG A 54 26.03 10.94 -4.11
N VAL A 55 25.36 11.18 -2.98
CA VAL A 55 25.20 12.49 -2.35
C VAL A 55 26.18 12.67 -1.19
N PHE A 56 26.39 11.62 -0.40
CA PHE A 56 27.23 11.68 0.80
C PHE A 56 28.65 11.09 0.62
N ASP A 57 29.02 10.65 -0.59
CA ASP A 57 30.34 10.07 -0.95
C ASP A 57 30.80 8.90 -0.05
N VAL A 58 29.86 8.10 0.45
CA VAL A 58 30.17 6.95 1.31
C VAL A 58 30.64 5.77 0.45
N LYS A 59 31.96 5.61 0.31
CA LYS A 59 32.58 4.56 -0.52
C LYS A 59 32.26 3.12 -0.10
N ALA A 60 31.90 2.90 1.17
CA ALA A 60 31.55 1.57 1.70
C ALA A 60 30.31 0.96 1.03
N VAL A 61 29.36 1.78 0.56
CA VAL A 61 28.12 1.34 -0.10
C VAL A 61 28.19 1.39 -1.63
N LYS A 62 29.36 1.69 -2.20
CA LYS A 62 29.58 1.70 -3.64
C LYS A 62 29.17 0.41 -4.38
N PRO A 63 29.45 -0.81 -3.88
CA PRO A 63 29.04 -2.02 -4.59
C PRO A 63 27.52 -2.21 -4.61
N THR A 64 26.79 -1.67 -3.64
CA THR A 64 25.33 -1.81 -3.54
C THR A 64 24.58 -0.69 -4.27
N TYR A 65 25.24 0.37 -4.74
CA TYR A 65 24.60 1.52 -5.39
C TYR A 65 23.68 1.13 -6.56
N ARG A 66 24.22 0.41 -7.56
CA ARG A 66 23.46 0.03 -8.76
C ARG A 66 22.29 -0.89 -8.42
N LEU A 67 22.52 -1.83 -7.51
CA LEU A 67 21.48 -2.74 -7.04
C LEU A 67 20.37 -1.96 -6.32
N SER A 68 20.73 -0.99 -5.47
CA SER A 68 19.78 -0.19 -4.72
C SER A 68 18.90 0.66 -5.64
N LEU A 69 19.47 1.25 -6.69
CA LEU A 69 18.68 1.97 -7.70
C LEU A 69 17.74 1.05 -8.50
N LEU A 70 18.22 -0.14 -8.89
CA LEU A 70 17.38 -1.12 -9.59
C LEU A 70 16.22 -1.60 -8.71
N VAL A 71 16.49 -1.89 -7.45
CA VAL A 71 15.49 -2.30 -6.45
C VAL A 71 14.47 -1.19 -6.23
N ALA A 72 14.93 0.04 -6.02
CA ALA A 72 14.03 1.20 -5.84
C ALA A 72 13.12 1.37 -7.06
N LEU A 73 13.67 1.34 -8.27
CA LEU A 73 12.88 1.47 -9.51
C LEU A 73 11.88 0.32 -9.68
N ALA A 74 12.31 -0.92 -9.48
CA ALA A 74 11.45 -2.10 -9.65
C ALA A 74 10.26 -2.07 -8.67
N PHE A 75 10.51 -1.78 -7.40
CA PHE A 75 9.43 -1.73 -6.40
C PHE A 75 8.55 -0.50 -6.53
N LEU A 76 9.06 0.65 -7.01
CA LEU A 76 8.25 1.84 -7.27
C LEU A 76 7.15 1.57 -8.31
N LEU A 77 7.43 0.76 -9.33
CA LEU A 77 6.44 0.39 -10.37
C LEU A 77 5.28 -0.46 -9.81
N VAL A 78 5.55 -1.26 -8.77
CA VAL A 78 4.61 -2.24 -8.22
C VAL A 78 3.93 -1.73 -6.94
N ALA A 79 4.49 -0.72 -6.28
CA ALA A 79 4.04 -0.18 -5.00
C ALA A 79 2.53 0.19 -4.94
N PRO A 80 1.90 0.75 -5.99
CA PRO A 80 0.47 1.09 -5.93
C PRO A 80 -0.46 -0.12 -6.06
N LEU A 81 0.02 -1.27 -6.56
CA LEU A 81 -0.86 -2.40 -6.90
C LEU A 81 -1.61 -2.99 -5.70
N PRO A 82 -0.98 -3.23 -4.52
CA PRO A 82 -1.70 -3.77 -3.37
C PRO A 82 -2.86 -2.86 -2.93
N LEU A 83 -2.66 -1.55 -2.99
CA LEU A 83 -3.68 -0.55 -2.63
C LEU A 83 -4.83 -0.54 -3.64
N ASN A 84 -4.52 -0.52 -4.94
CA ASN A 84 -5.55 -0.51 -5.99
C ASN A 84 -6.38 -1.80 -6.01
N VAL A 85 -5.76 -2.95 -5.73
CA VAL A 85 -6.47 -4.23 -5.62
C VAL A 85 -7.35 -4.27 -4.38
N HIS A 86 -6.89 -3.69 -3.26
CA HIS A 86 -7.66 -3.66 -2.02
C HIS A 86 -8.96 -2.85 -2.14
N ILE A 87 -8.95 -1.72 -2.85
CA ILE A 87 -10.13 -0.84 -2.99
C ILE A 87 -11.22 -1.47 -3.90
N GLY A 88 -10.89 -2.54 -4.65
CA GLY A 88 -11.83 -3.32 -5.46
C GLY A 88 -12.32 -2.64 -6.75
N HIS A 89 -12.05 -1.34 -6.93
CA HIS A 89 -12.33 -0.54 -8.13
C HIS A 89 -11.05 0.15 -8.61
N PRO A 90 -10.07 -0.60 -9.15
CA PRO A 90 -8.76 -0.06 -9.54
C PRO A 90 -8.87 1.04 -10.62
N GLU A 91 -9.93 1.03 -11.43
CA GLU A 91 -10.22 2.05 -12.43
C GLU A 91 -10.42 3.45 -11.83
N ARG A 92 -10.86 3.52 -10.57
CA ARG A 92 -11.07 4.78 -9.85
C ARG A 92 -9.80 5.37 -9.26
N GLY A 93 -8.66 4.68 -9.38
CA GLY A 93 -7.36 5.19 -8.91
C GLY A 93 -6.96 6.52 -9.55
N ILE A 94 -7.47 6.83 -10.76
CA ILE A 94 -7.24 8.10 -11.45
C ILE A 94 -7.97 9.27 -10.77
N GLU A 95 -9.11 9.01 -10.11
CA GLU A 95 -9.92 10.04 -9.44
C GLU A 95 -9.12 10.76 -8.33
N ILE A 96 -8.11 10.11 -7.75
CA ILE A 96 -7.21 10.74 -6.76
C ILE A 96 -6.49 11.96 -7.36
N PHE A 97 -6.13 11.92 -8.64
CA PHE A 97 -5.43 13.02 -9.30
C PHE A 97 -6.39 14.13 -9.79
N LEU A 98 -7.62 13.76 -10.17
CA LEU A 98 -8.59 14.68 -10.77
C LEU A 98 -9.48 15.36 -9.73
N THR A 99 -9.85 14.66 -8.67
CA THR A 99 -10.74 15.14 -7.59
C THR A 99 -10.16 14.79 -6.21
N PRO A 100 -9.01 15.35 -5.83
CA PRO A 100 -8.36 15.01 -4.57
C PRO A 100 -9.15 15.54 -3.36
N HIS A 101 -9.26 14.71 -2.32
CA HIS A 101 -9.72 15.15 -1.02
C HIS A 101 -8.54 15.65 -0.19
N THR A 102 -8.36 16.97 -0.09
CA THR A 102 -7.16 17.60 0.46
C THR A 102 -6.95 17.41 1.97
N SER A 103 -7.95 16.91 2.69
CA SER A 103 -7.83 16.55 4.10
C SER A 103 -7.44 15.08 4.34
N SER A 104 -7.30 14.28 3.29
CA SER A 104 -6.86 12.88 3.40
C SER A 104 -5.33 12.81 3.38
N ALA A 105 -4.77 11.92 4.20
CA ALA A 105 -3.34 11.59 4.25
C ALA A 105 -3.04 10.35 3.39
#